data_AF-A0A699I803-F1
#
_entry.id   AF-A0A699I803-F1
#
_cell.length_a   1.000
_cell.length_b   1.000
_cell.length_c   1.000
_cell.angle_alpha   90.00
_cell.angle_beta   90.00
_cell.angle_gamma   90.00
#
_symmetry.space_group_name_H-M   'P 1'
#
loop_
_entity.id
_entity.type
_entity.pdbx_description
1 polymer ?
#
loop_
_entity_poly.entity_id
_entity_poly.type
_entity_poly.pdbx_seq_one_letter_code
_entity_poly.pdbx_strand_id
1 'polypeptide(L)'
;MTTLAEHVIMAGADNRPPLLEKTMYNSWQNRMLLYIKGKGYGRMMLNSIEHGPLVYGIIEVDGVTRTKTYEELTDAEKLQDDYDVSATNIILQRL
;
A
#
# COMPACT_ATOMS: atom_id res chain seq x y z
N MET A 1 -24.22 18.59 20.93
CA MET A 1 -23.19 19.11 19.99
C MET A 1 -21.87 19.13 20.73
N THR A 2 -21.06 18.11 20.51
CA THR A 2 -19.70 18.01 21.07
C THR A 2 -18.74 18.72 20.12
N THR A 3 -18.06 19.73 20.64
CA THR A 3 -17.16 20.62 19.89
C THR A 3 -15.86 19.90 19.51
N LEU A 4 -15.35 20.22 18.31
CA LEU A 4 -14.12 19.73 17.65
C LEU A 4 -12.82 19.77 18.49
N ALA A 5 -12.86 20.28 19.72
CA ALA A 5 -11.72 20.57 20.57
C ALA A 5 -11.23 19.40 21.46
N GLU A 6 -11.96 18.28 21.57
CA GLU A 6 -11.55 17.17 22.47
C GLU A 6 -10.61 16.13 21.84
N HIS A 7 -10.24 16.25 20.56
CA HIS A 7 -9.38 15.27 19.87
C HIS A 7 -7.89 15.67 19.80
N VAL A 8 -7.47 16.72 20.52
CA VAL A 8 -6.06 17.11 20.59
C VAL A 8 -5.39 16.35 21.73
N ILE A 9 -5.05 15.08 21.48
CA ILE A 9 -4.07 14.36 22.31
C ILE A 9 -2.68 14.65 21.73
N MET A 10 -1.84 15.22 22.59
CA MET A 10 -0.43 15.51 22.37
C MET A 10 0.32 14.33 21.75
N ALA A 11 0.79 14.48 20.52
CA ALA A 11 1.79 13.60 19.91
C ALA A 11 3.18 14.18 20.19
N GLY A 12 3.79 13.77 21.29
CA GLY A 12 5.08 14.29 21.76
C GLY A 12 5.80 13.35 22.73
N ALA A 13 5.69 12.03 22.52
CA ALA A 13 6.50 11.02 23.19
C ALA A 13 6.98 10.00 22.16
N ASP A 14 8.28 9.67 22.21
CA ASP A 14 8.97 8.87 21.21
C ASP A 14 8.46 7.40 21.14
N ASN A 15 8.01 7.04 19.94
CA ASN A 15 8.28 5.76 19.24
C ASN A 15 7.34 4.54 19.34
N ARG A 16 6.01 4.73 19.18
CA ARG A 16 5.13 3.93 18.27
C ARG A 16 3.67 4.37 18.46
N PRO A 17 2.83 4.43 17.39
CA PRO A 17 1.42 4.75 17.58
C PRO A 17 0.79 3.67 18.48
N PRO A 18 0.01 4.03 19.50
CA PRO A 18 -0.80 3.07 20.20
C PRO A 18 -1.77 2.48 19.18
N LEU A 19 -1.89 1.15 19.20
CA LEU A 19 -2.80 0.35 18.39
C LEU A 19 -4.02 1.16 17.98
N LEU A 20 -4.16 1.39 16.66
CA LEU A 20 -5.20 2.22 16.08
C LEU A 20 -6.57 1.77 16.62
N GLU A 21 -7.17 2.62 17.46
CA GLU A 21 -8.55 2.45 17.92
C GLU A 21 -9.42 2.21 16.68
N LYS A 22 -10.34 1.21 16.69
CA LYS A 22 -11.11 0.84 15.48
C LYS A 22 -11.83 2.02 14.82
N THR A 23 -12.20 3.02 15.62
CA THR A 23 -12.79 4.30 15.21
C THR A 23 -11.81 5.17 14.40
N MET A 24 -10.51 5.11 14.72
CA MET A 24 -9.43 5.81 14.04
C MET A 24 -8.93 5.09 12.79
N TYR A 25 -9.23 3.80 12.62
CA TYR A 25 -8.80 2.99 11.47
C TYR A 25 -9.22 3.63 10.14
N ASN A 26 -10.49 4.03 10.03
CA ASN A 26 -11.00 4.71 8.84
C ASN A 26 -10.32 6.07 8.60
N SER A 27 -9.96 6.79 9.67
CA SER A 27 -9.26 8.08 9.57
C SER A 27 -7.82 7.92 9.10
N TRP A 28 -7.10 6.94 9.66
CA TRP A 28 -5.73 6.60 9.24
C TRP A 28 -5.71 6.06 7.82
N GLN A 29 -6.64 5.17 7.45
CA GLN A 29 -6.75 4.62 6.10
C GLN A 29 -6.98 5.76 5.10
N ASN A 30 -7.92 6.67 5.35
CA ASN A 30 -8.14 7.83 4.48
C ASN A 30 -6.91 8.75 4.37
N ARG A 31 -6.20 9.00 5.48
CA ARG A 31 -4.95 9.78 5.45
C ARG A 31 -3.86 9.09 4.63
N MET A 32 -3.75 7.76 4.72
CA MET A 32 -2.79 6.98 3.94
C MET A 32 -3.11 7.04 2.45
N LEU A 33 -4.37 6.82 2.06
CA LEU A 33 -4.80 6.86 0.66
C LEU A 33 -4.56 8.25 0.05
N LEU A 34 -4.83 9.32 0.80
CA LEU A 34 -4.54 10.69 0.36
C LEU A 34 -3.03 10.95 0.21
N TYR A 35 -2.22 10.50 1.16
CA TYR A 35 -0.76 10.62 1.09
C TYR A 35 -0.20 9.91 -0.15
N ILE A 36 -0.63 8.67 -0.39
CA ILE A 36 -0.22 7.87 -1.54
C ILE A 36 -0.64 8.56 -2.83
N LYS A 37 -1.90 8.97 -2.94
CA LYS A 37 -2.43 9.70 -4.11
C LYS A 37 -1.65 10.97 -4.44
N GLY A 38 -1.05 11.64 -3.44
CA GLY A 38 -0.21 12.83 -3.62
C GLY A 38 1.22 12.56 -4.11
N LYS A 39 1.66 11.31 -4.22
CA LYS A 39 2.98 10.94 -4.79
C LYS A 39 2.95 10.96 -6.32
N GLY A 40 4.13 11.09 -6.94
CA GLY A 40 4.27 11.12 -8.41
C GLY A 40 3.60 9.94 -9.13
N TYR A 41 3.58 8.77 -8.50
CA TYR A 41 2.92 7.55 -9.00
C TYR A 41 1.77 7.08 -8.11
N GLY A 42 1.19 8.02 -7.37
CA GLY A 42 0.19 7.74 -6.35
C GLY A 42 -1.03 6.99 -6.84
N ARG A 43 -1.42 7.22 -8.10
CA ARG A 43 -2.55 6.53 -8.72
C ARG A 43 -2.27 5.04 -8.96
N MET A 44 -1.05 4.67 -9.34
CA MET A 44 -0.68 3.27 -9.59
C MET A 44 -0.54 2.50 -8.26
N MET A 45 0.09 3.13 -7.26
CA MET A 45 0.15 2.56 -5.90
C MET A 45 -1.24 2.42 -5.27
N LEU A 46 -2.13 3.39 -5.47
CA LEU A 46 -3.51 3.29 -4.99
C LEU A 46 -4.25 2.13 -5.64
N ASN A 47 -4.10 1.97 -6.96
CA ASN A 47 -4.69 0.87 -7.71
C ASN A 47 -4.22 -0.50 -7.18
N SER A 48 -2.94 -0.61 -6.83
CA SER A 48 -2.36 -1.79 -6.17
C SER A 48 -3.01 -2.11 -4.82
N ILE A 49 -3.25 -1.09 -3.99
CA ILE A 49 -3.86 -1.29 -2.67
C ILE A 49 -5.32 -1.71 -2.80
N GLU A 50 -6.04 -1.15 -3.76
CA GLU A 50 -7.46 -1.44 -3.97
C GLU A 50 -7.69 -2.82 -4.60
N HIS A 51 -6.84 -3.23 -5.55
CA HIS A 51 -7.05 -4.46 -6.33
C HIS A 51 -6.09 -5.59 -5.97
N GLY A 52 -5.11 -5.33 -5.10
CA GLY A 52 -4.03 -6.24 -4.75
C GLY A 52 -2.81 -6.13 -5.66
N PRO A 53 -1.68 -6.72 -5.24
CA PRO A 53 -0.46 -6.76 -6.02
C PRO A 53 -0.62 -7.63 -7.27
N LEU A 54 0.22 -7.38 -8.27
CA LEU A 54 0.32 -8.14 -9.50
C LEU A 54 0.57 -9.62 -9.18
N VAL A 55 -0.27 -10.47 -9.76
CA VAL A 55 -0.05 -11.91 -9.74
C VAL A 55 0.71 -12.28 -11.00
N TYR A 56 1.86 -12.93 -10.82
CA TYR A 56 2.70 -13.35 -11.94
C TYR A 56 1.99 -14.47 -12.70
N GLY A 57 1.94 -14.35 -14.03
CA GLY A 57 1.34 -15.36 -14.90
C GLY A 57 2.05 -16.72 -14.83
N ILE A 58 1.41 -17.76 -15.37
CA ILE A 58 2.00 -19.11 -15.51
C ILE A 58 2.44 -19.29 -16.96
N ILE A 59 3.61 -19.90 -17.16
CA ILE A 59 4.16 -20.28 -18.46
C ILE A 59 4.56 -21.77 -18.46
N GLU A 60 4.60 -22.36 -19.64
CA GLU A 60 5.12 -23.72 -19.85
C GLU A 60 6.49 -23.63 -20.52
N VAL A 61 7.51 -24.20 -19.87
CA VAL A 61 8.87 -24.29 -20.41
C VAL A 61 9.27 -25.76 -20.37
N ASP A 62 9.59 -26.33 -21.54
CA ASP A 62 10.01 -27.73 -21.69
C ASP A 62 9.04 -28.76 -21.06
N GLY A 63 7.72 -28.51 -21.19
CA GLY A 63 6.68 -29.40 -20.64
C GLY A 63 6.42 -29.23 -19.14
N VAL A 64 7.07 -28.27 -18.48
CA VAL A 64 6.86 -27.94 -17.08
C VAL A 64 6.15 -26.61 -16.96
N THR A 65 5.00 -26.59 -16.27
CA THR A 65 4.30 -25.35 -15.94
C THR A 65 4.91 -24.71 -14.69
N ARG A 66 5.31 -23.45 -14.80
CA ARG A 66 5.85 -22.66 -13.69
C ARG A 66 5.35 -21.23 -13.76
N THR A 67 5.35 -20.53 -12.62
CA THR A 67 5.11 -19.08 -12.59
C THR A 67 6.24 -18.36 -13.33
N LYS A 68 5.90 -17.29 -14.05
CA LYS A 68 6.88 -16.38 -14.65
C LYS A 68 7.87 -15.89 -13.60
N THR A 69 9.06 -15.56 -14.05
CA THR A 69 10.04 -14.80 -13.30
C THR A 69 9.90 -13.31 -13.61
N TYR A 70 10.50 -12.45 -12.80
CA TYR A 70 10.49 -11.00 -13.04
C TYR A 70 11.04 -10.64 -14.43
N GLU A 71 12.08 -11.34 -14.90
CA GLU A 71 12.68 -11.07 -16.22
C GLU A 71 11.72 -11.35 -17.38
N GLU A 72 10.85 -12.34 -17.22
CA GLU A 72 9.82 -12.78 -18.19
C GLU A 72 8.55 -11.89 -18.17
N LEU A 73 8.51 -10.88 -17.28
CA LEU A 73 7.45 -9.87 -17.26
C LEU A 73 7.67 -8.83 -18.36
N THR A 74 6.55 -8.32 -18.89
CA THR A 74 6.52 -7.13 -19.74
C THR A 74 6.95 -5.88 -18.95
N ASP A 75 7.38 -4.83 -19.65
CA ASP A 75 7.78 -3.59 -18.98
C ASP A 75 6.65 -2.97 -18.15
N ALA A 76 5.39 -3.13 -18.59
CA ALA A 76 4.23 -2.66 -17.85
C ALA A 76 3.98 -3.47 -16.57
N GLU A 77 4.15 -4.80 -16.62
CA GLU A 77 4.04 -5.68 -15.44
C GLU A 77 5.16 -5.39 -14.44
N LYS A 78 6.41 -5.22 -14.89
CA LYS A 78 7.54 -4.82 -14.04
C LYS A 78 7.29 -3.50 -13.34
N LEU A 79 6.81 -2.52 -14.11
CA LEU A 79 6.46 -1.22 -13.59
C LEU A 79 5.35 -1.30 -12.53
N GLN A 80 4.35 -2.18 -12.73
CA GLN A 80 3.31 -2.42 -11.74
C GLN A 80 3.86 -3.07 -10.47
N ASP A 81 4.68 -4.12 -10.60
CA ASP A 81 5.34 -4.80 -9.48
C ASP A 81 6.16 -3.82 -8.61
N ASP A 82 6.92 -2.92 -9.23
CA ASP A 82 7.67 -1.86 -8.53
C ASP A 82 6.75 -0.96 -7.67
N TYR A 83 5.55 -0.64 -8.17
CA TYR A 83 4.58 0.14 -7.41
C TYR A 83 3.88 -0.68 -6.34
N ASP A 84 3.66 -1.97 -6.56
CA ASP A 84 3.08 -2.88 -5.57
C ASP A 84 4.02 -3.04 -4.36
N VAL A 85 5.32 -3.19 -4.63
CA VAL A 85 6.38 -3.20 -3.60
C VAL A 85 6.40 -1.87 -2.86
N SER A 86 6.34 -0.75 -3.58
CA SER A 86 6.33 0.59 -2.98
C SER A 86 5.10 0.83 -2.10
N ALA A 87 3.92 0.41 -2.56
CA ALA A 87 2.66 0.53 -1.82
C ALA A 87 2.71 -0.32 -0.54
N THR A 88 3.20 -1.56 -0.64
CA THR A 88 3.37 -2.46 0.49
C THR A 88 4.33 -1.88 1.53
N ASN A 89 5.47 -1.33 1.09
CA ASN A 89 6.43 -0.69 1.99
C ASN A 89 5.84 0.51 2.74
N ILE A 90 5.03 1.34 2.09
CA ILE A 90 4.36 2.48 2.73
C ILE A 90 3.37 2.01 3.80
N ILE A 91 2.60 0.95 3.50
CA ILE A 91 1.66 0.35 4.46
C ILE A 91 2.43 -0.22 5.65
N LEU A 92 3.48 -1.01 5.41
CA LEU A 92 4.27 -1.66 6.47
C LEU A 92 5.04 -0.67 7.36
N GLN A 93 5.52 0.45 6.83
CA GLN A 93 6.24 1.45 7.64
C GLN A 93 5.32 2.26 8.57
N ARG A 94 4.01 2.22 8.35
CA ARG A 94 3.01 3.05 9.04
C ARG A 94 2.03 2.23 9.89
N LEU A 95 2.08 0.91 9.78
CA LEU A 95 1.51 -0.08 10.71
C LEU A 95 2.47 -0.30 11.88
#